data_AF-A0A7W2FVC1-F1
#
_entry.id   AF-A0A7W2FVC1-F1
#
_cell.length_a   1.000
_cell.length_b   1.000
_cell.length_c   1.000
_cell.angle_alpha   90.00
_cell.angle_beta   90.00
_cell.angle_gamma   90.00
#
_symmetry.space_group_name_H-M   'P 1'
#
loop_
_entity.id
_entity.type
_entity.pdbx_description
1 polymer ?
#
loop_
_entity_poly.entity_id
_entity_poly.type
_entity_poly.pdbx_seq_one_letter_code
_entity_poly.pdbx_strand_id
1 'polypeptide(L)'
;ASRSAKDLLASDDAEWDRLRDRMNANTDAEFEALKAGFRAGIPAPGPVDEDAANRMLKLMAELGGEELLGAATELPEGVFVQPGS
;
A
#
# COMPACT_ATOMS: atom_id res chain seq x y z
N ALA A 1 8.05 12.37 3.32
CA ALA A 1 6.71 12.98 3.54
C ALA A 1 5.63 11.93 3.78
N SER A 2 5.30 11.06 2.80
CA SER A 2 4.17 10.12 2.95
C SER A 2 4.34 9.07 4.07
N ARG A 3 5.56 8.58 4.35
CA ARG A 3 5.80 7.59 5.41
C ARG A 3 5.59 8.19 6.81
N SER A 4 6.24 9.32 7.11
CA SER A 4 6.09 10.02 8.39
C SER A 4 4.63 10.36 8.73
N ALA A 5 3.81 10.71 7.72
CA ALA A 5 2.39 10.93 7.92
C ALA A 5 1.65 9.63 8.30
N LYS A 6 1.98 8.50 7.66
CA LYS A 6 1.41 7.19 8.01
C LYS A 6 1.85 6.74 9.40
N ASP A 7 3.11 6.96 9.77
CA ASP A 7 3.64 6.61 11.10
C ASP A 7 2.89 7.38 12.20
N LEU A 8 2.61 8.66 11.96
CA LEU A 8 1.82 9.48 12.86
C LEU A 8 0.38 8.95 12.98
N LEU A 9 -0.30 8.70 11.85
CA LEU A 9 -1.67 8.15 11.86
C LEU A 9 -1.75 6.70 12.41
N ALA A 10 -0.66 5.94 12.34
CA ALA A 10 -0.58 4.61 12.94
C ALA A 10 -0.56 4.66 14.48
N SER A 11 0.02 5.71 15.05
CA SER A 11 0.37 5.77 16.48
C SER A 11 -0.38 6.81 17.30
N ASP A 12 -0.97 7.82 16.66
CA ASP A 12 -1.67 8.91 17.34
C ASP A 12 -3.16 8.94 16.97
N ASP A 13 -4.02 8.72 17.96
CA ASP A 13 -5.48 8.81 17.84
C ASP A 13 -5.97 10.25 17.74
N ALA A 14 -5.27 11.22 18.35
CA ALA A 14 -5.67 12.62 18.30
C ALA A 14 -5.59 13.19 16.88
N GLU A 15 -4.69 12.67 16.06
CA GLU A 15 -4.59 13.04 14.64
C GLU A 15 -5.79 12.53 13.83
N TRP A 16 -6.43 11.44 14.25
CA TRP A 16 -7.71 11.00 13.66
C TRP A 16 -8.86 11.92 14.05
N ASP A 17 -8.89 12.40 15.29
CA ASP A 17 -9.91 13.35 15.74
C ASP A 17 -9.86 14.66 14.95
N ARG A 18 -8.64 15.15 14.64
CA ARG A 18 -8.44 16.34 13.80
C ARG A 18 -8.90 16.16 12.36
N LEU A 19 -8.89 14.92 11.86
CA LEU A 19 -9.33 14.58 10.51
C LEU A 19 -10.84 14.30 10.43
N ARG A 20 -11.51 14.07 11.56
CA ARG A 20 -12.89 13.58 11.61
C ARG A 20 -13.86 14.41 10.79
N ASP A 21 -13.83 15.73 10.91
CA ASP A 21 -14.73 16.65 10.16
C ASP A 21 -14.45 16.68 8.65
N ARG A 22 -13.31 16.14 8.22
CA ARG A 22 -12.93 16.02 6.80
C ARG A 22 -13.17 14.62 6.24
N MET A 23 -13.46 13.65 7.11
CA MET A 23 -13.75 12.28 6.71
C MET A 23 -15.23 12.17 6.31
N ASN A 24 -15.51 11.38 5.29
CA ASN A 24 -16.87 11.07 4.87
C ASN A 24 -17.48 9.95 5.74
N ALA A 25 -17.42 10.11 7.06
CA ALA A 25 -17.96 9.15 8.03
C ALA A 25 -19.25 9.71 8.63
N ASN A 26 -20.37 9.04 8.37
CA ASN A 26 -21.69 9.48 8.83
C ASN A 26 -21.99 9.03 10.27
N THR A 27 -21.22 8.06 10.77
CA THR A 27 -21.37 7.48 12.11
C THR A 27 -20.03 7.24 12.78
N ASP A 28 -20.02 7.17 14.11
CA ASP A 28 -18.83 6.81 14.89
C ASP A 28 -18.28 5.43 14.50
N ALA A 29 -19.18 4.47 14.23
CA ALA A 29 -18.80 3.14 13.79
C ALA A 29 -18.10 3.16 12.42
N GLU A 30 -18.58 3.99 11.48
CA GLU A 30 -17.94 4.17 10.17
C GLU A 30 -16.57 4.85 10.31
N PHE A 31 -16.45 5.85 11.19
CA PHE A 31 -15.17 6.50 11.49
C PHE A 31 -14.13 5.51 12.03
N GLU A 32 -14.51 4.70 13.02
CA GLU A 32 -13.61 3.69 13.60
C GLU A 32 -13.25 2.60 12.57
N ALA A 33 -14.20 2.20 11.72
CA ALA A 33 -13.93 1.25 10.63
C ALA A 33 -12.93 1.81 9.60
N LEU A 34 -13.08 3.07 9.20
CA LEU A 34 -12.15 3.73 8.27
C LEU A 34 -10.76 3.89 8.88
N LYS A 35 -10.66 4.28 10.15
CA LYS A 35 -9.42 4.37 10.91
C LYS A 35 -8.72 3.02 11.01
N ALA A 36 -9.45 1.97 11.39
CA ALA A 36 -8.92 0.61 11.48
C ALA A 36 -8.45 0.09 10.11
N GLY A 37 -9.26 0.29 9.06
CA GLY A 37 -8.93 -0.13 7.70
C GLY A 37 -7.68 0.58 7.16
N PHE A 38 -7.56 1.89 7.39
CA PHE A 38 -6.37 2.63 7.00
C PHE A 38 -5.13 2.11 7.72
N ARG A 39 -5.19 1.90 9.05
CA ARG A 39 -4.07 1.36 9.84
C ARG A 39 -3.64 -0.03 9.38
N ALA A 40 -4.61 -0.90 9.10
CA ALA A 40 -4.33 -2.24 8.55
C ALA A 40 -3.68 -2.18 7.16
N GLY A 41 -3.97 -1.13 6.38
CA GLY A 41 -3.38 -0.89 5.05
C GLY A 41 -2.01 -0.22 5.07
N ILE A 42 -1.46 0.16 6.23
CA ILE A 42 -0.10 0.71 6.31
C ILE A 42 0.90 -0.45 6.15
N PRO A 43 1.67 -0.51 5.05
CA PRO A 43 2.66 -1.55 4.88
C PRO A 43 3.76 -1.41 5.93
N ALA A 44 4.26 -2.56 6.41
CA ALA A 44 5.40 -2.59 7.32
C ALA A 44 6.64 -1.92 6.68
N PRO A 45 7.52 -1.31 7.49
CA PRO A 45 8.77 -0.79 6.98
C PRO A 45 9.64 -1.93 6.43
N GLY A 46 10.20 -1.74 5.24
CA GLY A 46 11.09 -2.71 4.62
C GLY A 46 11.28 -2.46 3.13
N PRO A 47 12.23 -3.17 2.49
CA PRO A 47 12.31 -3.25 1.05
C PRO A 47 11.07 -3.96 0.49
N VAL A 48 10.81 -3.76 -0.79
CA VAL A 48 9.80 -4.56 -1.50
C VAL A 48 10.26 -6.01 -1.51
N ASP A 49 9.33 -6.94 -1.27
CA ASP A 49 9.56 -8.36 -1.53
C ASP A 49 9.51 -8.58 -3.05
N GLU A 50 10.67 -8.54 -3.68
CA GLU A 50 10.82 -8.70 -5.13
C GLU A 50 10.38 -10.09 -5.60
N ASP A 51 10.53 -11.12 -4.77
CA ASP A 51 10.06 -12.47 -5.09
C ASP A 51 8.52 -12.52 -5.11
N ALA A 52 7.86 -11.86 -4.16
CA ALA A 52 6.40 -11.71 -4.17
C ALA A 52 5.91 -10.91 -5.38
N ALA A 53 6.60 -9.82 -5.72
CA ALA A 53 6.29 -9.04 -6.91
C ALA A 53 6.45 -9.86 -8.20
N ASN A 54 7.52 -10.67 -8.30
CA ASN A 54 7.75 -11.55 -9.44
C ASN A 54 6.67 -12.64 -9.54
N ARG A 55 6.24 -13.24 -8.42
CA ARG A 55 5.11 -14.19 -8.43
C ARG A 55 3.81 -13.56 -8.93
N MET A 56 3.52 -12.33 -8.51
CA MET A 56 2.35 -11.60 -8.99
C MET A 56 2.44 -11.28 -10.49
N LEU A 57 3.62 -10.88 -10.98
CA LEU A 57 3.85 -10.64 -12.40
C LEU A 57 3.65 -11.91 -13.24
N LYS A 58 4.17 -13.05 -12.79
CA LYS A 58 3.96 -14.35 -13.44
C LYS A 58 2.49 -14.72 -13.52
N LEU A 59 1.74 -14.52 -12.44
CA LEU A 59 0.29 -14.77 -12.45
C LEU A 59 -0.43 -13.86 -13.46
N MET A 60 -0.04 -12.59 -13.56
CA MET A 60 -0.59 -11.67 -14.58
C MET A 60 -0.22 -12.11 -16.00
N ALA A 61 0.98 -12.65 -16.23
CA ALA A 61 1.38 -13.18 -17.54
C ALA A 61 0.60 -14.43 -17.93
N GLU A 62 0.39 -15.33 -16.97
CA GLU A 62 -0.41 -16.54 -17.17
C GLU A 62 -1.87 -16.22 -17.50
N LEU A 63 -2.48 -15.26 -16.80
CA LEU A 63 -3.90 -14.94 -16.95
C LEU A 63 -4.19 -13.93 -18.06
N GLY A 64 -3.31 -12.95 -18.26
CA GLY A 64 -3.48 -11.85 -19.21
C GLY A 64 -2.83 -12.05 -20.56
N GLY A 65 -1.92 -13.02 -20.70
CA GLY A 65 -1.19 -13.30 -21.94
C GLY A 65 -0.32 -12.13 -22.43
N GLU A 66 0.19 -12.27 -23.65
CA GLU A 66 1.09 -11.28 -24.26
C GLU A 66 0.44 -9.90 -24.49
N GLU A 67 -0.89 -9.82 -24.56
CA GLU A 67 -1.60 -8.55 -24.74
C GLU A 67 -1.51 -7.65 -23.49
N LEU A 68 -1.36 -8.24 -22.30
CA LEU A 68 -1.26 -7.50 -21.04
C LEU A 68 0.17 -7.09 -20.70
N LEU A 69 1.16 -7.95 -20.97
CA LEU A 69 2.54 -7.79 -20.49
C LEU A 69 3.59 -7.74 -21.60
N GLY A 70 3.20 -7.86 -22.87
CA GLY A 70 4.14 -7.98 -23.98
C GLY A 70 5.03 -9.22 -23.79
N ALA A 71 6.33 -9.06 -24.04
CA ALA A 71 7.31 -10.14 -23.89
C ALA A 71 7.84 -10.31 -22.45
N ALA A 72 7.35 -9.52 -21.48
CA ALA A 72 7.85 -9.57 -20.11
C ALA A 72 7.27 -10.78 -19.35
N THR A 73 8.13 -11.74 -19.02
CA THR A 73 7.75 -12.97 -18.28
C THR A 73 8.30 -13.01 -16.85
N GLU A 74 9.23 -12.12 -16.52
CA GLU A 74 9.85 -11.98 -15.21
C GLU A 74 10.13 -10.52 -14.86
N LEU A 75 10.30 -10.25 -13.57
CA LEU A 75 10.55 -8.91 -13.07
C LEU A 75 11.98 -8.47 -13.45
N PRO A 76 12.17 -7.39 -14.22
CA PRO A 76 13.49 -6.88 -14.53
C PRO A 76 14.21 -6.38 -13.26
N GLU A 77 15.53 -6.57 -13.20
CA GLU A 77 16.34 -6.03 -12.12
C GLU A 77 16.27 -4.50 -12.06
N GLY A 78 16.29 -3.94 -10.85
CA GLY A 78 16.37 -2.48 -10.64
C GLY A 78 15.06 -1.71 -10.84
N VAL A 79 13.91 -2.39 -10.96
CA VAL A 79 12.59 -1.76 -11.07
C VAL A 79 12.15 -1.08 -9.78
N PHE A 80 12.48 -1.66 -8.62
CA PHE A 80 12.12 -1.09 -7.33
C PHE A 80 13.20 -0.16 -6.79
N VAL A 81 12.78 1.03 -6.36
CA VAL A 81 13.66 1.97 -5.65
C VAL A 81 13.99 1.39 -4.27
N GLN A 82 15.28 1.15 -4.02
CA GLN A 82 15.76 0.76 -2.71
C GLN A 82 15.80 1.98 -1.79
N PRO A 83 15.08 1.99 -0.65
CA PRO A 83 15.09 3.16 0.24
C PRO A 83 16.47 3.31 0.89
N GLY A 84 17.20 4.37 0.53
CA GLY A 84 18.52 4.70 1.09
C GLY A 84 19.68 4.80 0.08
N SER A 85 19.41 4.72 -1.23
CA SER A 85 20.35 5.09 -2.29
C SER A 85 20.45 6.59 -2.54
#